data_AF-A0A7S3F6E5-F1
#
_entry.id   AF-A0A7S3F6E5-F1
#
_cell.length_a   1.000
_cell.length_b   1.000
_cell.length_c   1.000
_cell.angle_alpha   90.00
_cell.angle_beta   90.00
_cell.angle_gamma   90.00
#
_symmetry.space_group_name_H-M   'P 1'
#
loop_
_entity.id
_entity.type
_entity.pdbx_description
1 polymer ?
#
loop_
_entity_poly.entity_id
_entity_poly.type
_entity_poly.pdbx_seq_one_letter_code
_entity_poly.pdbx_strand_id
1 'polypeptide(L)'
;APVGDPAPRKLKLFVNAPSMGFEDAESRKAAQEIELTAEQLAGDKPFPLNYVKFQRVSQVTLFFEDNASGGDEDVTDVARIDLLGFTVETTNMKEFKKVG
;
A
#
# COMPACT_ATOMS: atom_id res chain seq x y z
N ALA A 1 4.22 -16.98 0.32
CA ALA A 1 3.37 -16.16 -0.56
C ALA A 1 3.00 -16.98 -1.79
N PRO A 2 1.85 -16.76 -2.44
CA PRO A 2 1.57 -17.38 -3.73
C PRO A 2 2.66 -16.94 -4.72
N VAL A 3 3.39 -17.91 -5.26
CA VAL A 3 4.38 -17.70 -6.32
C VAL A 3 3.78 -18.35 -7.56
N GLY A 4 3.24 -17.55 -8.47
CA GLY A 4 2.52 -18.05 -9.64
C GLY A 4 1.63 -16.98 -10.27
N ASP A 5 0.90 -17.40 -11.29
CA ASP A 5 -0.05 -16.61 -12.09
C ASP A 5 -1.05 -15.72 -11.28
N PRO A 6 -1.58 -16.12 -10.11
CA PRO A 6 -2.50 -15.26 -9.34
C PRO A 6 -1.79 -14.21 -8.47
N ALA A 7 -0.45 -14.13 -8.49
CA ALA A 7 0.27 -13.15 -7.68
C ALA A 7 0.05 -11.73 -8.21
N PRO A 8 -0.15 -10.71 -7.36
CA PRO A 8 -0.35 -9.34 -7.83
C PRO A 8 0.88 -8.80 -8.54
N ARG A 9 0.68 -8.16 -9.70
CA ARG A 9 1.73 -7.55 -10.52
C ARG A 9 1.71 -6.03 -10.42
N LYS A 10 0.55 -5.41 -10.53
CA LYS A 10 0.42 -3.94 -10.45
C LYS A 10 -0.44 -3.52 -9.28
N LEU A 11 0.12 -2.66 -8.44
CA LEU A 11 -0.52 -2.12 -7.25
C LEU A 11 -0.52 -0.59 -7.31
N LYS A 12 -1.70 0.00 -7.22
CA LYS A 12 -1.88 1.45 -7.04
C LYS A 12 -2.21 1.75 -5.58
N LEU A 13 -1.52 2.74 -5.02
CA LEU A 13 -1.72 3.19 -3.65
C LEU A 13 -2.36 4.56 -3.64
N PHE A 14 -3.43 4.70 -2.84
CA PHE A 14 -4.08 5.96 -2.57
C PHE A 14 -4.04 6.26 -1.08
N VAL A 15 -3.87 7.53 -0.73
CA VAL A 15 -3.84 7.97 0.67
C VAL A 15 -4.81 9.12 0.90
N ASN A 16 -5.45 9.12 2.07
CA ASN A 16 -6.37 10.18 2.52
C ASN A 16 -7.49 10.48 1.50
N ALA A 17 -7.91 9.47 0.75
CA ALA A 17 -8.95 9.56 -0.26
C ALA A 17 -10.16 8.74 0.19
N PRO A 18 -11.13 9.37 0.88
CA PRO A 18 -12.34 8.67 1.30
C PRO A 18 -13.17 8.27 0.08
N SER A 19 -13.88 7.14 0.19
CA SER A 19 -14.79 6.62 -0.84
C SER A 19 -14.11 6.37 -2.20
N MET A 20 -13.15 5.46 -2.25
CA MET A 20 -12.54 5.01 -3.51
C MET A 20 -13.34 3.85 -4.09
N GLY A 21 -14.02 4.08 -5.22
CA GLY A 21 -14.61 3.02 -6.04
C GLY A 21 -13.63 2.48 -7.09
N PHE A 22 -14.03 1.44 -7.83
CA PHE A 22 -13.23 0.89 -8.93
C PHE A 22 -13.01 1.92 -10.06
N GLU A 23 -14.06 2.62 -10.49
CA GLU A 23 -13.97 3.68 -11.50
C GLU A 23 -13.04 4.84 -11.07
N ASP A 24 -13.08 5.20 -9.77
CA ASP A 24 -12.18 6.21 -9.22
C ASP A 24 -10.73 5.71 -9.20
N ALA A 25 -10.49 4.45 -8.86
CA ALA A 25 -9.14 3.88 -8.80
C ALA A 25 -8.48 3.76 -10.18
N GLU A 26 -9.27 3.60 -11.25
CA GLU A 26 -8.77 3.57 -12.63
C GLU A 26 -8.50 4.98 -13.18
N SER A 27 -9.33 5.96 -12.84
CA SER A 27 -9.26 7.32 -13.40
C SER A 27 -8.40 8.29 -12.58
N ARG A 28 -8.33 8.12 -11.26
CA ARG A 28 -7.59 9.03 -10.39
C ARG A 28 -6.10 8.70 -10.38
N LYS A 29 -5.31 9.75 -10.23
CA LYS A 29 -3.87 9.63 -10.03
C LYS A 29 -3.58 9.01 -8.66
N ALA A 30 -2.97 7.83 -8.68
CA ALA A 30 -2.48 7.18 -7.47
C ALA A 30 -1.37 8.04 -6.81
N ALA A 31 -1.25 7.93 -5.49
CA ALA A 31 -0.14 8.52 -4.76
C ALA A 31 1.19 7.87 -5.16
N GLN A 32 1.15 6.56 -5.42
CA GLN A 32 2.24 5.80 -6.01
C GLN A 32 1.69 4.57 -6.74
N GLU A 33 2.27 4.26 -7.87
CA GLU A 33 2.02 3.03 -8.63
C GLU A 33 3.27 2.15 -8.52
N ILE A 34 3.07 0.87 -8.26
CA ILE A 34 4.13 -0.09 -7.97
C ILE A 34 3.93 -1.29 -8.88
N GLU A 35 4.97 -1.63 -9.63
CA GLU A 35 5.08 -2.90 -10.31
C GLU A 35 5.85 -3.86 -9.40
N LEU A 36 5.17 -4.91 -8.96
CA LEU A 36 5.69 -5.92 -8.04
C LEU A 36 6.54 -6.92 -8.80
N THR A 37 7.78 -7.09 -8.34
CA THR A 37 8.66 -8.14 -8.87
C THR A 37 8.51 -9.43 -8.05
N ALA A 38 8.92 -10.56 -8.63
CA ALA A 38 8.90 -11.86 -7.95
C ALA A 38 9.68 -11.85 -6.61
N GLU A 39 10.77 -11.07 -6.51
CA GLU A 39 11.53 -10.91 -5.26
C GLU A 39 10.74 -10.18 -4.17
N GLN A 40 9.92 -9.19 -4.54
CA GLN A 40 9.09 -8.45 -3.59
C GLN A 40 7.90 -9.29 -3.12
N LEU A 41 7.35 -10.13 -4.01
CA LEU A 41 6.28 -11.07 -3.70
C LEU A 41 6.74 -12.19 -2.74
N ALA A 42 8.02 -12.56 -2.76
CA ALA A 42 8.60 -13.50 -1.81
C ALA A 42 8.58 -12.99 -0.36
N GLY A 43 8.46 -11.67 -0.16
CA GLY A 43 8.38 -11.04 1.16
C GLY A 43 9.74 -10.74 1.80
N ASP A 44 10.85 -10.99 1.10
CA ASP A 44 12.21 -10.74 1.59
C ASP A 44 12.58 -9.26 1.60
N LYS A 45 11.96 -8.44 0.75
CA LYS A 45 12.32 -7.02 0.59
C LYS A 45 11.08 -6.12 0.61
N PRO A 46 11.03 -5.11 1.50
CA PRO A 46 10.00 -4.09 1.42
C PRO A 46 10.19 -3.22 0.18
N PHE A 47 9.08 -2.78 -0.41
CA PHE A 47 9.13 -1.84 -1.53
C PHE A 47 9.29 -0.40 -1.03
N PRO A 48 10.17 0.41 -1.66
CA PRO A 48 10.36 1.80 -1.26
C PRO A 48 9.14 2.65 -1.64
N LEU A 49 8.63 3.40 -0.66
CA LEU A 49 7.59 4.40 -0.87
C LEU A 49 8.19 5.80 -0.98
N ASN A 50 7.55 6.65 -1.78
CA ASN A 50 7.84 8.07 -1.88
C ASN A 50 7.36 8.79 -0.62
N TYR A 51 8.16 8.77 0.45
CA TYR A 51 7.81 9.31 1.78
C TYR A 51 7.09 10.68 1.75
N VAL A 52 7.49 11.58 0.84
CA VAL A 52 6.88 12.90 0.65
C VAL A 52 5.39 12.86 0.25
N LYS A 53 4.94 11.78 -0.41
CA LYS A 53 3.54 11.52 -0.78
C LYS A 53 2.75 10.85 0.34
N PHE A 54 3.45 10.24 1.31
CA PHE A 54 2.88 9.48 2.42
C PHE A 54 3.08 10.20 3.76
N GLN A 55 3.05 11.54 3.76
CA GLN A 55 3.03 12.34 4.99
C GLN A 55 1.63 12.38 5.60
N ARG A 56 1.53 12.17 6.92
CA ARG A 56 0.26 12.25 7.69
C ARG A 56 -0.86 11.44 7.05
N VAL A 57 -0.70 10.13 7.05
CA VAL A 57 -1.65 9.19 6.43
C VAL A 57 -2.64 8.70 7.48
N SER A 58 -3.92 8.98 7.27
CA SER A 58 -5.03 8.47 8.10
C SER A 58 -5.74 7.29 7.43
N GLN A 59 -5.69 7.21 6.11
CA GLN A 59 -6.31 6.14 5.32
C GLN A 59 -5.38 5.74 4.17
N VAL A 60 -5.24 4.43 3.94
CA VAL A 60 -4.56 3.86 2.78
C VAL A 60 -5.53 2.94 2.05
N THR A 61 -5.65 3.12 0.74
CA THR A 61 -6.39 2.21 -0.14
C THR A 61 -5.40 1.56 -1.09
N LEU A 62 -5.46 0.23 -1.16
CA LEU A 62 -4.66 -0.60 -2.05
C LEU A 62 -5.56 -1.08 -3.20
N PHE A 63 -5.16 -0.79 -4.43
CA PHE A 63 -5.88 -1.22 -5.63
C PHE A 63 -4.98 -2.11 -6.49
N PHE A 64 -5.37 -3.38 -6.61
CA PHE A 64 -4.68 -4.37 -7.43
C PHE A 64 -5.28 -4.30 -8.83
N GLU A 65 -4.52 -3.75 -9.78
CA GLU A 65 -4.97 -3.59 -11.16
C GLU A 65 -4.80 -4.89 -11.96
N ASP A 66 -3.80 -5.67 -11.61
CA ASP A 66 -3.27 -6.72 -12.49
C ASP A 66 -2.49 -7.76 -11.69
N ASN A 67 -2.50 -9.00 -12.15
CA ASN A 67 -1.78 -10.14 -11.59
C ASN A 67 -0.68 -10.65 -12.56
N ALA A 68 0.07 -11.65 -12.13
CA ALA A 68 1.23 -12.14 -12.86
C ALA A 68 0.85 -12.85 -14.17
N SER A 69 -0.37 -13.41 -14.25
CA SER A 69 -0.91 -14.04 -15.47
C SER A 69 -1.17 -13.05 -16.60
N GLY A 70 -1.33 -11.76 -16.28
CA GLY A 70 -1.59 -10.72 -17.28
C GLY A 70 -2.96 -10.78 -17.92
N GLY A 71 -3.94 -11.28 -17.16
CA GLY A 71 -5.35 -11.31 -17.56
C GLY A 71 -5.86 -12.70 -17.94
N ASP A 72 -5.03 -13.74 -17.89
CA ASP A 72 -5.44 -15.13 -18.07
C ASP A 72 -6.15 -15.70 -16.82
N GLU A 73 -5.93 -15.11 -15.65
CA GLU A 73 -6.64 -15.42 -14.42
C GLU A 73 -7.37 -14.20 -13.86
N ASP A 74 -8.65 -14.39 -13.50
CA ASP A 74 -9.47 -13.35 -12.88
C ASP A 74 -9.23 -13.18 -11.38
N VAL A 75 -8.47 -14.08 -10.76
CA VAL A 75 -8.24 -14.12 -9.32
C VAL A 75 -6.86 -13.59 -8.99
N THR A 76 -6.80 -12.67 -8.03
CA THR A 76 -5.55 -12.22 -7.41
C THR A 76 -5.50 -12.74 -5.98
N ASP A 77 -4.48 -13.53 -5.64
CA ASP A 77 -4.30 -14.09 -4.30
C ASP A 77 -3.33 -13.22 -3.48
N VAL A 78 -3.82 -12.72 -2.34
CA VAL A 78 -3.07 -11.85 -1.43
C VAL A 78 -2.97 -12.53 -0.07
N ALA A 79 -1.82 -13.14 0.20
CA ALA A 79 -1.60 -13.87 1.44
C ALA A 79 -1.37 -12.97 2.66
N ARG A 80 -0.64 -11.86 2.50
CA ARG A 80 -0.25 -10.98 3.61
C ARG A 80 0.07 -9.58 3.11
N ILE A 81 -0.29 -8.59 3.91
CA ILE A 81 0.06 -7.17 3.70
C ILE A 81 0.73 -6.68 4.98
N ASP A 82 1.97 -6.19 4.87
CA ASP A 82 2.69 -5.52 5.95
C ASP A 82 2.90 -4.05 5.60
N LEU A 83 2.41 -3.15 6.45
CA LEU A 83 2.62 -1.71 6.31
C LEU A 83 3.76 -1.28 7.25
N LEU A 84 4.89 -0.91 6.66
CA LEU A 84 6.08 -0.47 7.39
C LEU A 84 6.14 1.07 7.38
N GLY A 85 6.13 1.67 8.57
CA GLY A 85 6.20 3.13 8.69
C GLY A 85 6.45 3.59 10.12
N PHE A 86 6.49 4.91 10.29
CA PHE A 86 6.68 5.56 11.57
C PHE A 86 5.48 6.46 11.85
N THR A 87 5.04 6.52 13.10
CA THR A 87 3.97 7.44 13.52
C THR A 87 4.49 8.87 13.50
N VAL A 88 3.71 9.80 12.95
CA VAL A 88 3.95 11.25 13.07
C VAL A 88 3.65 11.62 14.52
N GLU A 89 4.68 11.62 15.38
CA GLU A 89 4.65 12.03 16.81
C GLU A 89 3.30 11.86 17.52
N THR A 90 3.15 10.77 18.27
CA THR A 90 2.19 10.82 19.38
C THR A 90 2.81 11.72 20.44
N THR A 91 2.12 12.80 20.83
CA THR A 91 2.47 13.54 22.05
C THR A 91 2.56 12.52 23.17
N ASN A 92 3.78 12.19 23.61
CA ASN A 92 4.01 11.22 24.64
C ASN A 92 3.48 11.83 25.94
N MET A 93 2.25 11.47 26.33
CA MET A 93 1.61 11.99 27.55
C MET A 93 2.37 11.63 28.82
N LYS A 94 3.40 10.76 28.74
CA LYS A 94 4.36 10.53 29.83
C LYS A 94 5.34 11.68 30.05
N GLU A 95 5.51 12.59 29.08
CA GLU A 95 6.38 13.78 29.18
C GLU A 95 5.61 15.05 29.56
N PHE A 96 4.31 14.95 29.84
CA PHE A 96 3.54 16.07 30.39
C PHE A 96 3.95 16.32 31.85
N LYS A 97 4.99 17.12 32.08
CA LYS A 97 5.24 17.75 33.37
C LYS A 97 4.33 18.96 33.51
N LYS A 98 3.39 18.89 34.46
CA LYS A 98 2.57 20.03 34.89
C LYS A 98 3.52 21.11 35.43
N VAL A 99 3.74 22.17 34.65
CA VAL A 99 4.36 23.40 35.14
C VAL A 99 3.38 24.03 36.12
N GLY A 100 3.75 23.98 37.40
CA GLY A 100 3.16 24.73 38.50
C GLY A 100 4.20 25.72 39.02
#